data_AF-A0A7W0SEL0-F1
#
_entry.id   AF-A0A7W0SEL0-F1
#
_cell.length_a   1.000
_cell.length_b   1.000
_cell.length_c   1.000
_cell.angle_alpha   90.00
_cell.angle_beta   90.00
_cell.angle_gamma   90.00
#
_symmetry.space_group_name_H-M   'P 1'
#
loop_
_entity.id
_entity.type
_entity.pdbx_description
1 polymer ?
#
loop_
_entity_poly.entity_id
_entity_poly.type
_entity_poly.pdbx_seq_one_letter_code
_entity_poly.pdbx_strand_id
1 'polypeptide(L)'
;NADIAPVFSPDGQWIAFQNKIESNTEIYRIRPDGKDLTNLSQNAGRDVYPMFSPDGEQIAFASNRDDNYGGYNLFVMDANGGSQRVIYSDKLGMSVQPAWSPDGREVVFANDKEDGATGNFEIFKVGLDGLQVATRLTFRRRADGHASFSPDGKQIVFSSNADGNAEIYLMNFDGTGLIRVTRNPADDTTPRFSPDGRRIIFSSNRGGKFALYEVNVRD
;
A
#
# COMPACT_ATOMS: atom_id res chain seq x y z
N ASN A 1 -0.75 5.21 22.42
CA ASN A 1 0.26 5.01 21.35
C ASN A 1 0.04 3.66 20.72
N ALA A 2 0.15 3.57 19.40
CA ALA A 2 0.01 2.32 18.66
C ALA A 2 1.10 2.29 17.58
N ASP A 3 1.81 1.16 17.50
CA ASP A 3 2.74 0.84 16.43
C ASP A 3 2.00 -0.03 15.43
N ILE A 4 1.82 0.46 14.20
CA ILE A 4 0.97 -0.20 13.20
C ILE A 4 1.67 -0.30 11.85
N ALA A 5 1.30 -1.35 11.10
CA ALA A 5 1.81 -1.69 9.76
C ALA A 5 3.35 -1.74 9.66
N PRO A 6 4.03 -2.61 10.43
CA PRO A 6 5.47 -2.81 10.28
C PRO A 6 5.78 -3.45 8.92
N VAL A 7 6.86 -3.00 8.30
CA VAL A 7 7.41 -3.55 7.05
C VAL A 7 8.91 -3.73 7.19
N PHE A 8 9.42 -4.90 6.80
CA PHE A 8 10.87 -5.14 6.76
C PHE A 8 11.48 -4.48 5.51
N SER A 9 12.72 -4.00 5.63
CA SER A 9 13.56 -3.73 4.46
C SER A 9 13.87 -5.04 3.71
N PRO A 10 14.14 -5.00 2.39
CA PRO A 10 14.41 -6.20 1.60
C PRO A 10 15.57 -7.06 2.12
N ASP A 11 16.58 -6.43 2.72
CA ASP A 11 17.73 -7.08 3.34
C ASP A 11 17.48 -7.58 4.78
N GLY A 12 16.30 -7.31 5.33
CA GLY A 12 15.89 -7.67 6.69
C GLY A 12 16.61 -6.88 7.79
N GLN A 13 17.40 -5.85 7.47
CA GLN A 13 18.16 -5.09 8.47
C GLN A 13 17.35 -4.04 9.22
N TRP A 14 16.20 -3.63 8.68
CA TRP A 14 15.35 -2.59 9.23
C TRP A 14 13.89 -3.00 9.23
N ILE A 15 13.14 -2.44 10.17
CA ILE A 15 11.68 -2.45 10.20
C ILE A 15 11.24 -1.00 10.18
N ALA A 16 10.46 -0.59 9.17
CA ALA A 16 9.76 0.69 9.17
C ALA A 16 8.33 0.51 9.67
N PHE A 17 7.82 1.45 10.45
CA PHE A 17 6.48 1.37 11.03
C PHE A 17 5.93 2.76 11.36
N GLN A 18 4.62 2.83 11.55
CA GLN A 18 3.95 4.05 11.98
C GLN A 18 3.96 4.12 13.51
N ASN A 19 4.36 5.25 14.07
CA ASN A 19 4.27 5.51 15.50
C ASN A 19 3.35 6.72 15.74
N LYS A 20 2.25 6.48 16.46
CA LYS A 20 1.31 7.54 16.85
C LYS A 20 1.63 8.08 18.24
N ILE A 21 2.06 9.35 18.29
CA ILE A 21 2.27 10.14 19.50
C ILE A 21 1.22 11.24 19.54
N GLU A 22 0.32 11.18 20.52
CA GLU A 22 -0.82 12.10 20.64
C GLU A 22 -1.67 12.17 19.35
N SER A 23 -1.73 13.33 18.70
CA SER A 23 -2.46 13.57 17.45
C SER A 23 -1.61 13.34 16.19
N ASN A 24 -0.29 13.26 16.32
CA ASN A 24 0.62 13.08 15.18
C ASN A 24 0.97 11.61 14.96
N THR A 25 1.15 11.22 13.71
CA THR A 25 1.62 9.88 13.31
C THR A 25 2.81 10.06 12.39
N GLU A 26 3.93 9.45 12.74
CA GLU A 26 5.20 9.60 12.02
C GLU A 26 5.73 8.23 11.61
N ILE A 27 6.59 8.21 10.61
CA ILE A 27 7.29 6.99 10.17
C ILE A 27 8.60 6.88 10.93
N TYR A 28 8.75 5.76 11.62
CA TYR A 28 9.98 5.38 12.30
C TYR A 28 10.62 4.19 11.58
N ARG A 29 11.92 4.00 11.80
CA ARG A 29 12.56 2.70 11.62
C ARG A 29 13.30 2.25 12.86
N ILE A 30 13.46 0.94 12.99
CA ILE A 30 14.21 0.28 14.05
C ILE A 30 14.90 -0.95 13.46
N ARG A 31 16.00 -1.40 14.07
CA ARG A 31 16.60 -2.70 13.73
C ARG A 31 15.78 -3.84 14.34
N PRO A 32 15.81 -5.06 13.75
CA PRO A 32 15.10 -6.22 14.30
C PRO A 32 15.48 -6.58 15.74
N ASP A 33 16.67 -6.19 16.20
CA ASP A 33 17.13 -6.37 17.58
C ASP A 33 16.64 -5.28 18.55
N GLY A 34 15.82 -4.34 18.08
CA GLY A 34 15.23 -3.25 18.86
C GLY A 34 16.13 -2.01 19.02
N LYS A 35 17.28 -1.95 18.33
CA LYS A 35 18.19 -0.80 18.39
C LYS A 35 17.96 0.20 17.27
N ASP A 36 18.62 1.35 17.41
CA ASP A 36 18.71 2.40 16.39
C ASP A 36 17.34 2.94 15.94
N LEU A 37 16.40 3.04 16.90
CA LEU A 37 15.09 3.66 16.69
C LEU A 37 15.26 5.12 16.23
N THR A 38 14.74 5.43 15.05
CA THR A 38 14.90 6.74 14.40
C THR A 38 13.57 7.21 13.82
N ASN A 39 13.18 8.46 14.11
CA ASN A 39 12.06 9.12 13.43
C ASN A 39 12.53 9.64 12.07
N LEU A 40 11.92 9.17 10.97
CA LEU A 40 12.34 9.47 9.60
C LEU A 40 11.63 10.70 9.00
N SER A 41 10.35 10.88 9.25
CA SER A 41 9.52 11.84 8.51
C SER A 41 9.52 13.26 9.08
N GLN A 42 9.55 13.41 10.40
CA GLN A 42 9.72 14.65 11.17
C GLN A 42 8.99 15.89 10.64
N ASN A 43 7.66 15.87 10.62
CA ASN A 43 6.87 17.04 10.21
C ASN A 43 5.57 17.19 11.05
N ALA A 44 4.67 18.08 10.63
CA ALA A 44 3.41 18.33 11.35
C ALA A 44 2.23 17.51 10.79
N GLY A 45 2.42 16.87 9.64
CA GLY A 45 1.44 16.00 9.01
C GLY A 45 1.52 14.58 9.54
N ARG A 46 0.42 13.84 9.37
CA ARG A 46 0.33 12.42 9.63
C ARG A 46 0.94 11.67 8.45
N ASP A 47 1.94 10.88 8.73
CA ASP A 47 2.62 9.99 7.80
C ASP A 47 2.29 8.53 8.10
N VAL A 48 1.79 7.82 7.09
CA VAL A 48 1.21 6.48 7.25
C VAL A 48 1.56 5.56 6.08
N TYR A 49 1.40 4.26 6.30
CA TYR A 49 1.63 3.19 5.30
C TYR A 49 3.04 3.22 4.67
N PRO A 50 4.13 3.15 5.46
CA PRO A 50 5.47 3.07 4.90
C PRO A 50 5.67 1.77 4.12
N MET A 51 6.39 1.84 2.99
CA MET A 51 6.81 0.70 2.19
C MET A 51 8.21 0.94 1.61
N PHE A 52 9.16 0.06 1.92
CA PHE A 52 10.48 0.08 1.29
C PHE A 52 10.40 -0.20 -0.21
N SER A 53 11.26 0.46 -0.98
CA SER A 53 11.55 0.10 -2.37
C SER A 53 12.22 -1.27 -2.44
N PRO A 54 12.19 -1.95 -3.61
CA PRO A 54 12.77 -3.29 -3.76
C PRO A 54 14.28 -3.37 -3.50
N ASP A 55 15.00 -2.27 -3.74
CA ASP A 55 16.43 -2.12 -3.42
C ASP A 55 16.69 -1.69 -1.96
N GLY A 56 15.65 -1.31 -1.23
CA GLY A 56 15.73 -0.84 0.16
C GLY A 56 16.28 0.59 0.32
N GLU A 57 16.54 1.31 -0.76
CA GLU A 57 17.14 2.65 -0.71
C GLU A 57 16.12 3.75 -0.40
N GLN A 58 14.84 3.51 -0.69
CA GLN A 58 13.76 4.49 -0.54
C GLN A 58 12.57 3.90 0.25
N ILE A 59 11.72 4.79 0.76
CA ILE A 59 10.45 4.46 1.40
C ILE A 59 9.36 5.30 0.75
N ALA A 60 8.33 4.65 0.21
CA ALA A 60 7.08 5.30 -0.20
C ALA A 60 6.11 5.33 0.99
N PHE A 61 5.33 6.40 1.09
CA PHE A 61 4.35 6.57 2.15
C PHE A 61 3.27 7.58 1.78
N ALA A 62 2.17 7.59 2.54
CA ALA A 62 1.12 8.58 2.41
C ALA A 62 1.28 9.66 3.48
N SER A 63 1.15 10.93 3.10
CA SER A 63 1.23 12.06 4.02
C SER A 63 0.17 13.12 3.72
N ASN A 64 -0.37 13.75 4.77
CA ASN A 64 -1.25 14.90 4.65
C ASN A 64 -0.54 16.25 4.91
N ARG A 65 0.80 16.26 4.98
CA ARG A 65 1.60 17.45 5.35
C ARG A 65 1.41 18.67 4.43
N ASP A 66 1.07 18.44 3.17
CA ASP A 66 0.93 19.48 2.14
C ASP A 66 -0.52 19.66 1.69
N ASP A 67 -1.49 19.11 2.43
CA ASP A 67 -2.88 19.15 2.03
C ASP A 67 -3.75 20.04 2.94
N ASN A 68 -4.39 21.03 2.33
CA ASN A 68 -5.34 21.93 2.98
C ASN A 68 -6.80 21.43 2.86
N TYR A 69 -7.02 20.28 2.23
CA TYR A 69 -8.35 19.77 1.86
C TYR A 69 -8.75 18.49 2.62
N GLY A 70 -7.89 18.00 3.52
CA GLY A 70 -8.13 16.84 4.39
C GLY A 70 -7.72 15.47 3.83
N GLY A 71 -7.10 15.42 2.64
CA GLY A 71 -6.61 14.23 1.95
C GLY A 71 -5.17 13.83 2.28
N TYR A 72 -4.70 12.76 1.62
CA TYR A 72 -3.32 12.28 1.67
C TYR A 72 -2.72 12.31 0.27
N ASN A 73 -1.46 12.72 0.18
CA ASN A 73 -0.64 12.63 -1.03
C ASN A 73 0.40 11.52 -0.86
N LEU A 74 0.94 11.01 -1.97
CA LEU A 74 2.04 10.06 -1.93
C LEU A 74 3.38 10.77 -1.95
N PHE A 75 4.26 10.33 -1.05
CA PHE A 75 5.62 10.77 -0.93
C PHE A 75 6.58 9.60 -1.05
N VAL A 76 7.82 9.93 -1.41
CA VAL A 76 8.97 9.06 -1.29
C VAL A 76 10.06 9.81 -0.53
N MET A 77 10.81 9.08 0.28
CA MET A 77 12.02 9.55 0.96
C MET A 77 13.14 8.53 0.82
N ASP A 78 14.39 8.95 1.03
CA ASP A 78 15.50 8.02 1.24
C ASP A 78 15.22 7.16 2.48
N ALA A 79 15.71 5.93 2.52
CA ALA A 79 15.48 5.01 3.63
C ALA A 79 16.01 5.52 4.98
N ASN A 80 16.89 6.54 4.97
CA ASN A 80 17.40 7.24 6.15
C ASN A 80 16.56 8.48 6.55
N GLY A 81 15.48 8.79 5.84
CA GLY A 81 14.59 9.94 6.08
C GLY A 81 14.92 11.19 5.25
N GLY A 82 16.00 11.18 4.47
CA GLY A 82 16.40 12.27 3.60
C GLY A 82 15.53 12.41 2.34
N SER A 83 15.78 13.48 1.57
CA SER A 83 15.25 13.69 0.20
C SER A 83 13.75 13.47 0.03
N GLN A 84 12.95 13.86 1.02
CA GLN A 84 11.50 13.65 1.00
C GLN A 84 10.86 14.49 -0.12
N ARG A 85 10.08 13.85 -0.99
CA ARG A 85 9.42 14.49 -2.14
C ARG A 85 8.06 13.87 -2.42
N VAL A 86 7.12 14.69 -2.86
CA VAL A 86 5.84 14.22 -3.38
C VAL A 86 6.04 13.47 -4.70
N ILE A 87 5.35 12.35 -4.88
CA ILE A 87 5.32 11.59 -6.15
C ILE A 87 3.95 11.62 -6.81
N TYR A 88 2.90 11.92 -6.04
CA TYR A 88 1.56 12.10 -6.57
C TYR A 88 0.69 12.91 -5.61
N SER A 89 -0.02 13.91 -6.17
CA SER A 89 -1.05 14.69 -5.50
C SER A 89 -2.11 15.10 -6.52
N ASP A 90 -3.37 14.84 -6.22
CA ASP A 90 -4.52 15.35 -7.00
C ASP A 90 -5.30 16.47 -6.29
N LYS A 91 -4.91 16.81 -5.04
CA LYS A 91 -5.56 17.83 -4.19
C LYS A 91 -7.05 17.59 -3.95
N LEU A 92 -7.52 16.35 -4.13
CA LEU A 92 -8.93 15.99 -4.01
C LEU A 92 -9.12 14.75 -3.14
N GLY A 93 -8.48 13.65 -3.52
CA GLY A 93 -8.68 12.34 -2.89
C GLY A 93 -7.64 11.99 -1.84
N MET A 94 -7.86 10.84 -1.20
CA MET A 94 -6.92 10.21 -0.29
C MET A 94 -6.03 9.21 -1.04
N SER A 95 -4.76 9.54 -1.27
CA SER A 95 -3.79 8.59 -1.82
C SER A 95 -3.14 7.80 -0.69
N VAL A 96 -3.45 6.51 -0.58
CA VAL A 96 -3.04 5.66 0.56
C VAL A 96 -2.58 4.27 0.11
N GLN A 97 -1.97 3.53 1.06
CA GLN A 97 -1.58 2.13 0.87
C GLN A 97 -0.67 1.90 -0.36
N PRO A 98 0.45 2.62 -0.49
CA PRO A 98 1.35 2.45 -1.62
C PRO A 98 1.95 1.03 -1.63
N ALA A 99 2.38 0.55 -2.79
CA ALA A 99 3.25 -0.61 -2.96
C ALA A 99 4.11 -0.44 -4.21
N TRP A 100 5.40 -0.77 -4.10
CA TRP A 100 6.37 -0.64 -5.19
C TRP A 100 6.24 -1.76 -6.22
N SER A 101 6.47 -1.44 -7.49
CA SER A 101 6.77 -2.42 -8.52
C SER A 101 8.12 -3.10 -8.22
N PRO A 102 8.33 -4.37 -8.61
CA PRO A 102 9.58 -5.09 -8.31
C PRO A 102 10.84 -4.46 -8.93
N ASP A 103 10.68 -3.69 -10.01
CA ASP A 103 11.76 -2.95 -10.66
C ASP A 103 12.00 -1.55 -10.07
N GLY A 104 11.21 -1.14 -9.07
CA GLY A 104 11.35 0.14 -8.37
C GLY A 104 10.92 1.37 -9.17
N ARG A 105 10.23 1.21 -10.31
CA ARG A 105 9.90 2.33 -11.20
C ARG A 105 8.51 2.92 -10.98
N GLU A 106 7.60 2.16 -10.39
CA GLU A 106 6.20 2.53 -10.22
C GLU A 106 5.71 2.20 -8.82
N VAL A 107 4.65 2.90 -8.42
CA VAL A 107 3.91 2.65 -7.19
C VAL A 107 2.45 2.45 -7.53
N VAL A 108 1.85 1.35 -7.05
CA VAL A 108 0.39 1.19 -6.99
C VAL A 108 -0.15 1.69 -5.66
N PHE A 109 -1.36 2.23 -5.65
CA PHE A 109 -1.98 2.82 -4.47
C PHE A 109 -3.50 2.84 -4.58
N ALA A 110 -4.18 3.03 -3.45
CA ALA A 110 -5.61 3.24 -3.40
C ALA A 110 -5.92 4.74 -3.35
N ASN A 111 -6.90 5.21 -4.14
CA ASN A 111 -7.33 6.60 -4.16
C ASN A 111 -8.82 6.74 -4.52
N ASP A 112 -9.53 7.70 -3.90
CA ASP A 112 -10.98 7.92 -4.01
C ASP A 112 -11.37 9.24 -4.71
N LYS A 113 -10.43 9.89 -5.42
CA LYS A 113 -10.63 11.17 -6.12
C LYS A 113 -11.80 11.15 -7.11
N GLU A 114 -12.02 10.01 -7.76
CA GLU A 114 -12.99 9.86 -8.86
C GLU A 114 -14.43 9.77 -8.35
N ASP A 115 -14.63 9.60 -7.04
CA ASP A 115 -15.95 9.56 -6.41
C ASP A 115 -16.11 10.69 -5.39
N GLY A 116 -15.47 11.83 -5.65
CA GLY A 116 -15.58 13.03 -4.82
C GLY A 116 -15.10 12.83 -3.38
N ALA A 117 -14.10 11.97 -3.16
CA ALA A 117 -13.54 11.65 -1.85
C ALA A 117 -14.57 11.08 -0.85
N THR A 118 -15.50 10.24 -1.35
CA THR A 118 -16.55 9.60 -0.53
C THR A 118 -16.11 8.28 0.09
N GLY A 119 -14.84 7.89 -0.04
CA GLY A 119 -14.30 6.63 0.46
C GLY A 119 -14.47 5.43 -0.49
N ASN A 120 -14.93 5.66 -1.72
CA ASN A 120 -14.91 4.65 -2.77
C ASN A 120 -13.54 4.62 -3.45
N PHE A 121 -12.59 3.95 -2.80
CA PHE A 121 -11.23 3.82 -3.28
C PHE A 121 -11.14 2.95 -4.53
N GLU A 122 -10.25 3.32 -5.43
CA GLU A 122 -9.89 2.55 -6.63
C GLU A 122 -8.37 2.39 -6.66
N ILE A 123 -7.89 1.36 -7.37
CA ILE A 123 -6.46 1.13 -7.55
C ILE A 123 -5.95 2.01 -8.69
N PHE A 124 -4.88 2.74 -8.40
CA PHE A 124 -4.12 3.53 -9.35
C PHE A 124 -2.67 3.08 -9.37
N LYS A 125 -1.94 3.49 -10.41
CA LYS A 125 -0.48 3.45 -10.46
C LYS A 125 0.11 4.79 -10.89
N VAL A 126 1.31 5.10 -10.42
CA VAL A 126 2.08 6.29 -10.79
C VAL A 126 3.55 5.93 -10.99
N GLY A 127 4.18 6.54 -11.99
CA GLY A 127 5.61 6.43 -12.25
C GLY A 127 6.44 7.40 -11.39
N LEU A 128 7.71 7.07 -11.20
CA LEU A 128 8.67 7.93 -10.49
C LEU A 128 9.47 8.87 -11.41
N ASP A 129 8.95 9.12 -12.61
CA ASP A 129 9.52 10.02 -13.62
C ASP A 129 9.35 11.51 -13.29
N GLY A 130 8.63 11.84 -12.21
CA GLY A 130 8.38 13.20 -11.77
C GLY A 130 7.20 13.89 -12.45
N LEU A 131 6.49 13.21 -13.36
CA LEU A 131 5.32 13.76 -14.05
C LEU A 131 4.07 13.83 -13.15
N GLN A 132 4.03 13.01 -12.09
CA GLN A 132 2.89 12.88 -11.17
C GLN A 132 1.56 12.53 -11.86
N VAL A 133 1.62 11.78 -12.96
CA VAL A 133 0.44 11.33 -13.70
C VAL A 133 0.07 9.91 -13.25
N ALA A 134 -1.12 9.77 -12.66
CA ALA A 134 -1.64 8.46 -12.24
C ALA A 134 -2.60 7.85 -13.27
N THR A 135 -2.49 6.54 -13.47
CA THR A 135 -3.40 5.72 -14.28
C THR A 135 -4.33 4.93 -13.37
N ARG A 136 -5.65 5.02 -13.60
CA ARG A 136 -6.67 4.22 -12.90
C ARG A 136 -6.69 2.80 -13.47
N LEU A 137 -6.71 1.79 -12.60
CA LEU A 137 -6.71 0.38 -12.98
C LEU A 137 -8.05 -0.33 -12.69
N THR A 138 -8.80 0.13 -11.69
CA THR A 138 -10.11 -0.42 -11.33
C THR A 138 -11.21 0.63 -11.47
N PHE A 139 -12.45 0.19 -11.76
CA PHE A 139 -13.56 1.08 -12.11
C PHE A 139 -14.90 0.64 -11.50
N ARG A 140 -14.87 -0.32 -10.57
CA ARG A 140 -16.10 -0.94 -10.06
C ARG A 140 -16.59 -0.16 -8.85
N ARG A 141 -17.91 -0.15 -8.67
CA ARG A 141 -18.51 0.48 -7.50
C ARG A 141 -18.05 -0.26 -6.23
N ARG A 142 -17.66 0.53 -5.22
CA ARG A 142 -17.13 0.15 -3.90
C ARG A 142 -15.61 0.02 -3.84
N ALA A 143 -15.10 0.09 -2.61
CA ALA A 143 -13.69 0.30 -2.33
C ALA A 143 -12.79 -0.89 -2.65
N ASP A 144 -11.75 -0.58 -3.41
CA ASP A 144 -10.58 -1.42 -3.69
C ASP A 144 -9.37 -0.89 -2.92
N GLY A 145 -8.53 -1.78 -2.40
CA GLY A 145 -7.36 -1.39 -1.61
C GLY A 145 -6.32 -2.48 -1.40
N HIS A 146 -5.25 -2.11 -0.70
CA HIS A 146 -4.12 -2.97 -0.33
C HIS A 146 -3.45 -3.69 -1.50
N ALA A 147 -3.37 -3.03 -2.66
CA ALA A 147 -2.76 -3.59 -3.85
C ALA A 147 -1.27 -3.95 -3.64
N SER A 148 -0.79 -4.96 -4.36
CA SER A 148 0.60 -5.40 -4.39
C SER A 148 0.92 -6.03 -5.73
N PHE A 149 2.15 -5.82 -6.21
CA PHE A 149 2.66 -6.48 -7.41
C PHE A 149 3.03 -7.95 -7.16
N SER A 150 2.93 -8.77 -8.21
CA SER A 150 3.61 -10.07 -8.28
C SER A 150 5.13 -9.88 -8.35
N PRO A 151 5.95 -10.85 -7.90
CA PRO A 151 7.41 -10.74 -7.93
C PRO A 151 7.99 -10.50 -9.33
N ASP A 152 7.32 -10.98 -10.38
CA ASP A 152 7.71 -10.77 -11.77
C ASP A 152 7.14 -9.49 -12.40
N GLY A 153 6.38 -8.71 -11.63
CA GLY A 153 5.80 -7.42 -12.02
C GLY A 153 4.62 -7.51 -13.00
N LYS A 154 4.18 -8.70 -13.40
CA LYS A 154 3.14 -8.86 -14.44
C LYS A 154 1.72 -8.72 -13.92
N GLN A 155 1.51 -8.95 -12.63
CA GLN A 155 0.19 -8.99 -12.03
C GLN A 155 0.11 -8.10 -10.79
N ILE A 156 -1.12 -7.71 -10.45
CA ILE A 156 -1.46 -6.98 -9.23
C ILE A 156 -2.53 -7.77 -8.50
N VAL A 157 -2.30 -8.02 -7.21
CA VAL A 157 -3.30 -8.56 -6.28
C VAL A 157 -3.83 -7.46 -5.39
N PHE A 158 -5.12 -7.46 -5.08
CA PHE A 158 -5.76 -6.44 -4.22
C PHE A 158 -7.01 -7.00 -3.54
N SER A 159 -7.49 -6.31 -2.50
CA SER A 159 -8.77 -6.61 -1.87
C SER A 159 -9.86 -5.67 -2.38
N SER A 160 -11.05 -6.20 -2.65
CA SER A 160 -12.21 -5.46 -3.14
C SER A 160 -13.46 -5.89 -2.40
N ASN A 161 -14.33 -4.95 -2.04
CA ASN A 161 -15.65 -5.23 -1.46
C ASN A 161 -16.81 -5.08 -2.47
N ALA A 162 -16.49 -5.03 -3.77
CA ALA A 162 -17.44 -4.85 -4.87
C ALA A 162 -18.61 -5.85 -4.87
N ASP A 163 -18.41 -7.05 -4.31
CA ASP A 163 -19.42 -8.12 -4.27
C ASP A 163 -20.13 -8.28 -2.92
N GLY A 164 -20.01 -7.30 -2.02
CA GLY A 164 -20.73 -7.27 -0.74
C GLY A 164 -19.87 -7.52 0.50
N ASN A 165 -18.81 -8.33 0.38
CA ASN A 165 -17.77 -8.59 1.38
C ASN A 165 -16.37 -8.41 0.76
N ALA A 166 -15.34 -8.22 1.59
CA ALA A 166 -13.98 -8.08 1.09
C ALA A 166 -13.47 -9.41 0.52
N GLU A 167 -12.96 -9.39 -0.70
CA GLU A 167 -12.45 -10.57 -1.41
C GLU A 167 -11.16 -10.23 -2.14
N ILE A 168 -10.36 -11.26 -2.42
CA ILE A 168 -9.09 -11.12 -3.11
C ILE A 168 -9.30 -11.20 -4.63
N TYR A 169 -8.73 -10.22 -5.30
CA TYR A 169 -8.75 -10.06 -6.75
C TYR A 169 -7.35 -10.01 -7.32
N LEU A 170 -7.24 -10.45 -8.57
CA LEU A 170 -6.02 -10.46 -9.34
C LEU A 170 -6.30 -9.83 -10.71
N MET A 171 -5.38 -9.02 -11.20
CA MET A 171 -5.42 -8.44 -12.55
C MET A 171 -4.01 -8.39 -13.13
N ASN A 172 -3.92 -8.21 -14.45
CA ASN A 172 -2.68 -7.85 -15.11
C ASN A 172 -2.25 -6.44 -14.67
N PHE A 173 -0.96 -6.15 -14.79
CA PHE A 173 -0.39 -4.84 -14.44
C PHE A 173 -0.99 -3.64 -15.20
N ASP A 174 -1.58 -3.88 -16.38
CA ASP A 174 -2.30 -2.87 -17.16
C ASP A 174 -3.78 -2.70 -16.75
N GLY A 175 -4.25 -3.44 -15.74
CA GLY A 175 -5.63 -3.43 -15.26
C GLY A 175 -6.55 -4.42 -15.98
N THR A 176 -6.07 -5.12 -17.02
CA THR A 176 -6.85 -6.13 -17.74
C THR A 176 -6.86 -7.47 -17.00
N GLY A 177 -7.66 -8.44 -17.49
CA GLY A 177 -7.63 -9.81 -16.96
C GLY A 177 -8.10 -9.96 -15.51
N LEU A 178 -8.98 -9.07 -15.05
CA LEU A 178 -9.49 -9.07 -13.69
C LEU A 178 -10.23 -10.39 -13.36
N ILE A 179 -9.78 -11.07 -12.30
CA ILE A 179 -10.41 -12.28 -11.77
C ILE A 179 -10.57 -12.20 -10.25
N ARG A 180 -11.66 -12.80 -9.74
CA ARG A 180 -11.90 -13.01 -8.30
C ARG A 180 -11.26 -14.32 -7.86
N VAL A 181 -10.31 -14.25 -6.94
CA VAL A 181 -9.50 -15.38 -6.46
C VAL A 181 -10.20 -16.13 -5.32
N THR A 182 -10.79 -15.41 -4.37
CA THR A 182 -11.49 -15.98 -3.22
C THR A 182 -13.01 -15.81 -3.35
N ARG A 183 -13.79 -16.77 -2.82
CA ARG A 183 -15.25 -16.80 -2.93
C ARG A 183 -15.87 -17.42 -1.68
N ASN A 184 -16.17 -16.58 -0.69
CA ASN A 184 -16.73 -17.02 0.58
C ASN A 184 -17.45 -15.86 1.29
N PRO A 185 -18.30 -16.11 2.30
CA PRO A 185 -19.01 -15.03 3.00
C PRO A 185 -18.14 -14.24 3.99
N ALA A 186 -16.88 -14.63 4.19
CA ALA A 186 -15.97 -13.98 5.13
C ALA A 186 -15.22 -12.82 4.45
N ASP A 187 -14.63 -11.92 5.22
CA ASP A 187 -13.76 -10.86 4.68
C ASP A 187 -12.35 -11.39 4.49
N ASP A 188 -11.86 -11.31 3.26
CA ASP A 188 -10.47 -11.58 2.87
C ASP A 188 -9.79 -10.26 2.48
N THR A 189 -8.70 -9.91 3.17
CA THR A 189 -8.06 -8.58 3.09
C THR A 189 -6.53 -8.65 3.05
N THR A 190 -5.89 -7.52 2.73
CA THR A 190 -4.43 -7.32 2.77
C THR A 190 -3.62 -8.42 2.06
N PRO A 191 -3.89 -8.71 0.77
CA PRO A 191 -3.19 -9.77 0.07
C PRO A 191 -1.72 -9.42 -0.23
N ARG A 192 -0.87 -10.45 -0.26
CA ARG A 192 0.52 -10.39 -0.72
C ARG A 192 0.88 -11.66 -1.47
N PHE A 193 1.72 -11.55 -2.50
CA PHE A 193 2.28 -12.73 -3.15
C PHE A 193 3.36 -13.38 -2.28
N SER A 194 3.54 -14.69 -2.44
CA SER A 194 4.76 -15.37 -2.02
C SER A 194 5.95 -14.92 -2.88
N PRO A 195 7.20 -15.00 -2.38
CA PRO A 195 8.39 -14.58 -3.15
C PRO A 195 8.57 -15.32 -4.48
N ASP A 196 8.09 -16.56 -4.59
CA ASP A 196 8.11 -17.36 -5.82
C ASP A 196 6.91 -17.09 -6.75
N GLY A 197 5.99 -16.21 -6.35
CA GLY A 197 4.79 -15.84 -7.11
C GLY A 197 3.70 -16.90 -7.17
N ARG A 198 3.87 -18.08 -6.55
CA ARG A 198 2.95 -19.21 -6.71
C ARG A 198 1.73 -19.16 -5.79
N ARG A 199 1.79 -18.36 -4.73
CA ARG A 199 0.73 -18.26 -3.71
C ARG A 199 0.42 -16.81 -3.39
N ILE A 200 -0.79 -16.61 -2.89
CA ILE A 200 -1.23 -15.36 -2.28
C ILE A 200 -1.55 -15.65 -0.82
N ILE A 201 -0.93 -14.92 0.09
CA ILE A 201 -1.28 -14.88 1.52
C ILE A 201 -2.19 -13.69 1.80
N PHE A 202 -3.17 -13.86 2.67
CA PHE A 202 -4.15 -12.82 3.02
C PHE A 202 -4.71 -13.03 4.42
N SER A 203 -5.31 -11.98 5.00
CA SER A 203 -6.00 -12.04 6.29
C SER A 203 -7.47 -12.39 6.07
N SER A 204 -7.99 -13.38 6.79
CA SER A 204 -9.41 -13.78 6.71
C SER A 204 -10.05 -14.02 8.06
N ASN A 205 -11.31 -13.60 8.23
CA ASN A 205 -12.11 -13.86 9.43
C ASN A 205 -12.99 -15.12 9.34
N ARG A 206 -12.80 -15.99 8.33
CA ARG A 206 -13.62 -17.20 8.13
C ARG A 206 -13.64 -18.19 9.30
N GLY A 207 -12.64 -18.12 10.18
CA GLY A 207 -12.57 -18.90 11.42
C GLY A 207 -13.20 -18.23 12.65
N GLY A 208 -13.96 -17.14 12.47
CA GLY A 208 -14.56 -16.34 13.55
C GLY A 208 -13.64 -15.28 14.16
N LYS A 209 -12.34 -15.31 13.81
CA LYS A 209 -11.34 -14.27 14.09
C LYS A 209 -10.40 -14.16 12.90
N PHE A 210 -9.79 -12.99 12.70
CA PHE A 210 -8.79 -12.82 11.64
C PHE A 210 -7.58 -13.72 11.88
N ALA A 211 -7.22 -14.50 10.86
CA ALA A 211 -6.01 -15.31 10.79
C ALA A 211 -5.44 -15.24 9.36
N LEU A 212 -4.21 -15.73 9.17
CA LEU A 212 -3.59 -15.81 7.86
C LEU A 212 -4.06 -17.05 7.10
N TYR A 213 -4.36 -16.88 5.83
CA TYR A 213 -4.73 -17.92 4.89
C TYR A 213 -3.93 -17.78 3.61
N GLU A 214 -3.81 -18.86 2.86
CA GLU A 214 -3.14 -18.87 1.55
C GLU A 214 -4.02 -19.51 0.47
N VAL A 215 -3.76 -19.11 -0.77
CA VAL A 215 -4.36 -19.70 -1.98
C VAL A 215 -3.32 -19.75 -3.09
N ASN A 216 -3.37 -20.77 -3.95
CA ASN A 216 -2.50 -20.85 -5.11
C ASN A 216 -2.93 -19.83 -6.17
N VAL A 217 -1.95 -19.15 -6.77
CA VAL A 217 -2.13 -18.44 -8.03
C VAL A 217 -2.31 -19.54 -9.08
N ARG A 218 -3.50 -19.63 -9.68
CA ARG A 218 -3.79 -20.69 -10.66
C ARG A 218 -2.89 -20.51 -11.88
N ASP A 219 -2.34 -21.61 -12.39
CA ASP A 219 -1.77 -21.70 -13.74
C ASP A 219 -2.87 -21.52 -14.80
#